data_AF-A0A4R8XMX4-F1
#
_entry.id   AF-A0A4R8XMX4-F1
#
_cell.length_a   1.000
_cell.length_b   1.000
_cell.length_c   1.000
_cell.angle_alpha   90.00
_cell.angle_beta   90.00
_cell.angle_gamma   90.00
#
_symmetry.space_group_name_H-M   'P 1'
#
loop_
_entity.id
_entity.type
_entity.pdbx_description
1 polymer ?
#
loop_
_entity_poly.entity_id
_entity_poly.type
_entity_poly.pdbx_seq_one_letter_code
_entity_poly.pdbx_strand_id
1 'polypeptide(L)'
;MKKIAIGVVAALLLSGFAYSPAFAETSSAPVEASGSGMVDEEKLESAFNDAGLTLEDVDASLTKISVETTSDLGSGEPVTALTTLSFEDSSALFSLGSIDTDYNANYSIQIQELNDEATSFTMTDLATGETESYADDVGYAAFVPVLVLGIPIALEILKTLLVASAVVIVAGVTWIAATNAIDALNKKGSSYQHFRAMILNGKLVLANGMSLSAAITWGRGGKDTWSRSEAGALAVAKGIKNGLAVVGPERDSGGRGKFAHFHPSNRTPAMHAFFGLPN
;
A
#
# COMPACT_ATOMS: atom_id res chain seq x y z
N MET A 1 -59.55 13.04 5.83
CA MET A 1 -58.69 13.39 6.98
C MET A 1 -58.68 12.23 7.97
N LYS A 2 -57.65 11.38 7.93
CA LYS A 2 -57.39 10.34 8.95
C LYS A 2 -55.99 10.60 9.50
N LYS A 3 -55.93 10.85 10.81
CA LYS A 3 -54.70 11.06 11.57
C LYS A 3 -53.97 9.72 11.67
N ILE A 4 -52.72 9.66 11.23
CA ILE A 4 -51.84 8.53 11.49
C ILE A 4 -50.88 8.97 12.60
N ALA A 5 -50.89 8.17 13.66
CA ALA A 5 -50.15 8.38 14.89
C ALA A 5 -48.64 8.24 14.65
N ILE A 6 -47.90 9.20 15.20
CA ILE A 6 -46.44 9.18 15.34
C ILE A 6 -46.11 8.12 16.40
N GLY A 7 -45.54 7.01 15.95
CA GLY A 7 -44.96 5.98 16.81
C GLY A 7 -43.56 6.38 17.21
N VAL A 8 -43.40 6.80 18.47
CA VAL A 8 -42.11 7.00 19.13
C VAL A 8 -41.44 5.64 19.29
N VAL A 9 -40.37 5.37 18.55
CA VAL A 9 -39.47 4.26 18.83
C VAL A 9 -38.40 4.78 19.78
N ALA A 10 -38.52 4.38 21.05
CA ALA A 10 -37.46 4.49 22.04
C ALA A 10 -36.32 3.55 21.65
N ALA A 11 -35.19 4.12 21.22
CA ALA A 11 -33.94 3.39 21.10
C ALA A 11 -33.07 3.70 22.33
N LEU A 12 -32.71 2.64 23.05
CA LEU A 12 -31.92 2.67 24.27
C LEU A 12 -30.59 3.42 24.06
N LEU A 13 -30.33 4.36 24.96
CA LEU A 13 -28.99 4.84 25.28
C LEU A 13 -28.17 3.68 25.87
N LEU A 14 -27.48 2.91 25.03
CA LEU A 14 -26.29 2.19 25.47
C LEU A 14 -25.13 3.18 25.42
N SER A 15 -24.68 3.61 26.59
CA SER A 15 -23.41 4.27 26.81
C SER A 15 -22.27 3.36 26.32
N GLY A 16 -21.91 3.50 25.05
CA GLY A 16 -20.67 2.97 24.51
C GLY A 16 -19.52 3.76 25.11
N PHE A 17 -18.70 3.09 25.92
CA PHE A 17 -17.43 3.61 26.40
C PHE A 17 -16.63 4.16 25.20
N ALA A 18 -16.26 5.44 25.26
CA ALA A 18 -15.26 5.99 24.36
C ALA A 18 -13.95 5.24 24.63
N TYR A 19 -13.66 4.28 23.76
CA TYR A 19 -12.36 3.64 23.69
C TYR A 19 -11.43 4.65 23.00
N SER A 20 -10.81 5.53 23.78
CA SER A 20 -9.60 6.22 23.34
C SER A 20 -8.45 5.25 23.57
N PRO A 21 -7.86 4.60 22.54
CA PRO A 21 -6.57 3.99 22.73
C PRO A 21 -5.58 5.12 22.97
N ALA A 22 -5.24 5.34 24.24
CA ALA A 22 -4.00 6.02 24.61
C ALA A 22 -2.85 5.18 24.05
N PHE A 23 -2.31 5.60 22.91
CA PHE A 23 -1.09 5.00 22.39
C PHE A 23 0.04 5.36 23.35
N ALA A 24 0.57 4.34 24.01
CA ALA A 24 1.81 4.43 24.75
C ALA A 24 2.94 4.72 23.75
N GLU A 25 3.53 5.90 23.84
CA GLU A 25 4.80 6.21 23.17
C GLU A 25 5.91 5.36 23.79
N THR A 26 6.13 4.16 23.26
CA THR A 26 7.45 3.52 23.28
C THR A 26 7.67 2.76 21.99
N SER A 27 8.35 3.40 21.03
CA SER A 27 9.21 2.67 20.09
C SER A 27 10.12 3.68 19.41
N SER A 28 11.42 3.41 19.45
CA SER A 28 12.45 4.15 18.72
C SER A 28 12.03 4.33 17.27
N ALA A 29 11.66 5.55 16.89
CA ALA A 29 11.41 5.92 15.51
C ALA A 29 12.64 5.51 14.67
N PRO A 30 12.50 4.64 13.65
CA PRO A 30 13.53 4.55 12.64
C PRO A 30 13.63 5.94 12.01
N VAL A 31 14.85 6.47 11.94
CA VAL A 31 15.15 7.74 11.25
C VAL A 31 14.53 7.65 9.86
N GLU A 32 13.50 8.46 9.60
CA GLU A 32 12.87 8.54 8.30
C GLU A 32 13.92 9.02 7.29
N ALA A 33 14.38 8.10 6.46
CA ALA A 33 15.10 8.46 5.25
C ALA A 33 14.05 8.94 4.26
N SER A 34 13.79 10.25 4.23
CA SER A 34 13.17 10.91 3.09
C SER A 34 14.13 10.79 1.90
N GLY A 35 13.62 10.35 0.75
CA GLY A 35 14.45 10.04 -0.39
C GLY A 35 13.71 10.16 -1.71
N SER A 36 14.00 11.24 -2.44
CA SER A 36 13.74 11.47 -3.87
C SER A 36 14.32 10.33 -4.73
N GLY A 37 13.64 9.18 -4.74
CA GLY A 37 14.13 7.95 -5.37
C GLY A 37 13.38 6.68 -5.00
N MET A 38 12.39 6.75 -4.11
CA MET A 38 11.43 5.66 -3.89
C MET A 38 10.34 5.59 -4.96
N VAL A 39 10.20 6.64 -5.75
CA VAL A 39 9.26 6.70 -6.87
C VAL A 39 9.95 7.29 -8.08
N ASP A 40 9.49 6.88 -9.25
CA ASP A 40 9.86 7.47 -10.52
C ASP A 40 8.91 8.65 -10.75
N GLU A 41 9.36 9.86 -10.39
CA GLU A 41 8.54 11.08 -10.43
C GLU A 41 8.06 11.40 -11.84
N GLU A 42 8.88 11.20 -12.88
CA GLU A 42 8.50 11.42 -14.27
C GLU A 42 7.41 10.43 -14.71
N LYS A 43 7.55 9.15 -14.31
CA LYS A 43 6.52 8.15 -14.57
C LYS A 43 5.23 8.42 -13.79
N LEU A 44 5.33 8.92 -12.55
CA LEU A 44 4.16 9.33 -11.77
C LEU A 44 3.45 10.49 -12.44
N GLU A 45 4.17 11.57 -12.77
CA GLU A 45 3.62 12.75 -13.43
C GLU A 45 2.92 12.37 -14.74
N SER A 46 3.54 11.54 -15.57
CA SER A 46 2.91 11.02 -16.78
C SER A 46 1.62 10.23 -16.48
N ALA A 47 1.63 9.37 -15.47
CA ALA A 47 0.47 8.56 -15.13
C ALA A 47 -0.68 9.39 -14.55
N PHE A 48 -0.39 10.41 -13.73
CA PHE A 48 -1.39 11.35 -13.21
C PHE A 48 -2.01 12.15 -14.36
N ASN A 49 -1.19 12.68 -15.26
CA ASN A 49 -1.67 13.43 -16.42
C ASN A 49 -2.59 12.58 -17.32
N ASP A 50 -2.23 11.31 -17.56
CA ASP A 50 -3.06 10.37 -18.33
C ASP A 50 -4.42 10.08 -17.65
N ALA A 51 -4.48 10.17 -16.32
CA ALA A 51 -5.70 10.03 -15.52
C ALA A 51 -6.52 11.33 -15.38
N GLY A 52 -6.08 12.43 -15.98
CA GLY A 52 -6.75 13.74 -15.85
C GLY A 52 -6.50 14.44 -14.50
N LEU A 53 -5.40 14.08 -13.84
CA LEU A 53 -4.93 14.66 -12.59
C LEU A 53 -3.61 15.40 -12.86
N THR A 54 -3.43 16.61 -12.34
CA THR A 54 -2.12 17.28 -12.35
C THR A 54 -1.42 16.99 -11.04
N LEU A 55 -0.19 16.47 -11.08
CA LEU A 55 0.62 16.22 -9.88
C LEU A 55 1.35 17.51 -9.48
N GLU A 56 1.09 18.01 -8.28
CA GLU A 56 1.71 19.24 -7.75
C GLU A 56 2.92 18.94 -6.87
N ASP A 57 2.80 17.92 -6.02
CA ASP A 57 3.87 17.51 -5.09
C ASP A 57 3.81 16.00 -4.80
N VAL A 58 4.97 15.43 -4.50
CA VAL A 58 5.11 14.03 -4.07
C VAL A 58 6.19 13.87 -3.00
N ASP A 59 5.79 13.29 -1.86
CA ASP A 59 6.69 12.88 -0.78
C ASP A 59 6.57 11.37 -0.56
N ALA A 60 7.65 10.63 -0.83
CA ALA A 60 7.69 9.18 -0.66
C ALA A 60 8.77 8.77 0.34
N SER A 61 8.40 7.87 1.25
CA SER A 61 9.28 7.27 2.25
C SER A 61 9.05 5.77 2.35
N LEU A 62 9.81 5.08 3.22
CA LEU A 62 9.66 3.65 3.45
C LEU A 62 8.35 3.26 4.15
N THR A 63 7.62 4.23 4.66
CA THR A 63 6.40 4.04 5.48
C THR A 63 5.16 4.65 4.85
N LYS A 64 5.32 5.55 3.88
CA LYS A 64 4.20 6.26 3.26
C LYS A 64 4.52 6.79 1.87
N ILE A 65 3.47 7.13 1.14
CA ILE A 65 3.53 8.04 -0.02
C ILE A 65 2.46 9.11 0.15
N SER A 66 2.83 10.37 -0.08
CA SER A 66 1.94 11.51 -0.08
C SER A 66 1.98 12.16 -1.46
N VAL A 67 0.82 12.42 -2.04
CA VAL A 67 0.68 13.14 -3.31
C VAL A 67 -0.31 14.27 -3.15
N GLU A 68 0.04 15.43 -3.71
CA GLU A 68 -0.87 16.55 -3.89
C GLU A 68 -1.22 16.66 -5.37
N THR A 69 -2.51 16.72 -5.68
CA THR A 69 -3.01 16.75 -7.05
C THR A 69 -4.08 17.81 -7.23
N THR A 70 -4.19 18.35 -8.45
CA THR A 70 -5.32 19.18 -8.86
C THR A 70 -6.09 18.52 -10.01
N SER A 71 -7.42 18.65 -10.02
CA SER A 71 -8.27 18.12 -11.09
C SER A 71 -9.63 18.81 -11.15
N ASP A 72 -10.37 18.64 -12.24
CA ASP A 72 -11.78 19.04 -12.37
C ASP A 72 -12.72 17.81 -12.41
N LEU A 73 -12.20 16.63 -12.09
CA LEU A 73 -12.88 15.34 -12.22
C LEU A 73 -14.15 15.31 -11.37
N GLY A 74 -15.30 15.25 -12.05
CA GLY A 74 -16.62 15.07 -11.44
C GLY A 74 -17.19 16.29 -10.71
N SER A 75 -16.36 17.27 -10.36
CA SER A 75 -16.77 18.52 -9.68
C SER A 75 -17.24 19.60 -10.66
N GLY A 76 -16.69 19.62 -11.89
CA GLY A 76 -16.92 20.71 -12.86
C GLY A 76 -16.21 22.03 -12.50
N GLU A 77 -15.46 22.04 -11.39
CA GLU A 77 -14.61 23.12 -10.90
C GLU A 77 -13.29 22.53 -10.37
N PRO A 78 -12.18 23.26 -10.42
CA PRO A 78 -10.90 22.75 -9.98
C PRO A 78 -10.89 22.49 -8.46
N VAL A 79 -10.47 21.28 -8.10
CA VAL A 79 -10.30 20.82 -6.72
C VAL A 79 -8.87 20.37 -6.48
N THR A 80 -8.37 20.62 -5.28
CA THR A 80 -7.10 20.11 -4.78
C THR A 80 -7.35 18.89 -3.91
N ALA A 81 -6.58 17.83 -4.14
CA ALA A 81 -6.63 16.60 -3.39
C ALA A 81 -5.25 16.27 -2.79
N LEU A 82 -5.19 16.15 -1.47
CA LEU A 82 -4.02 15.63 -0.75
C LEU A 82 -4.31 14.20 -0.31
N THR A 83 -3.51 13.25 -0.79
CA THR A 83 -3.62 11.83 -0.43
C THR A 83 -2.34 11.37 0.24
N THR A 84 -2.41 10.90 1.48
CA THR A 84 -1.30 10.27 2.18
C THR A 84 -1.63 8.81 2.46
N LEU A 85 -1.00 7.90 1.74
CA LEU A 85 -1.13 6.46 1.92
C LEU A 85 -0.05 5.94 2.87
N SER A 86 -0.47 5.25 3.92
CA SER A 86 0.38 4.58 4.90
C SER A 86 0.58 3.11 4.51
N PHE A 87 1.85 2.68 4.48
CA PHE A 87 2.22 1.30 4.13
C PHE A 87 2.07 0.33 5.30
N GLU A 88 1.97 0.85 6.53
CA GLU A 88 1.91 0.02 7.74
C GLU A 88 0.57 -0.69 7.89
N ASP A 89 -0.52 0.03 7.60
CA ASP A 89 -1.90 -0.38 7.80
C ASP A 89 -2.72 -0.43 6.51
N SER A 90 -2.10 -0.11 5.36
CA SER A 90 -2.78 -0.04 4.06
C SER A 90 -3.99 0.90 4.09
N SER A 91 -3.85 2.00 4.83
CA SER A 91 -4.85 3.06 4.91
C SER A 91 -4.35 4.32 4.20
N ALA A 92 -5.28 5.21 3.85
CA ALA A 92 -4.94 6.54 3.39
C ALA A 92 -5.78 7.62 4.10
N LEU A 93 -5.15 8.77 4.32
CA LEU A 93 -5.87 10.02 4.58
C LEU A 93 -6.04 10.75 3.26
N PHE A 94 -7.26 11.20 2.99
CA PHE A 94 -7.62 11.90 1.77
C PHE A 94 -8.34 13.19 2.13
N SER A 95 -7.80 14.31 1.67
CA SER A 95 -8.39 15.64 1.87
C SER A 95 -8.72 16.24 0.52
N LEU A 96 -9.93 16.75 0.38
CA LEU A 96 -10.43 17.43 -0.80
C LEU A 96 -10.75 18.88 -0.45
N GLY A 97 -10.27 19.81 -1.25
CA GLY A 97 -10.55 21.25 -1.13
C GLY A 97 -10.94 21.84 -2.47
N SER A 98 -11.94 22.72 -2.48
CA SER A 98 -12.23 23.56 -3.64
C SER A 98 -11.27 24.75 -3.66
N ILE A 99 -10.85 25.17 -4.85
CA ILE A 99 -10.03 26.38 -5.01
C ILE A 99 -10.91 27.64 -4.95
N ASP A 100 -12.16 27.54 -5.42
CA ASP A 100 -13.06 28.68 -5.62
C ASP A 100 -14.12 28.83 -4.50
N THR A 101 -14.27 27.84 -3.63
CA THR A 101 -15.27 27.83 -2.55
C THR A 101 -14.69 27.37 -1.22
N ASP A 102 -15.38 27.66 -0.11
CA ASP A 102 -15.00 27.20 1.24
C ASP A 102 -15.26 25.69 1.46
N TYR A 103 -15.50 24.92 0.40
CA TYR A 103 -15.70 23.49 0.49
C TYR A 103 -14.40 22.77 0.84
N ASN A 104 -14.42 22.04 1.94
CA ASN A 104 -13.40 21.06 2.29
C ASN A 104 -14.06 19.78 2.82
N ALA A 105 -13.41 18.65 2.58
CA ALA A 105 -13.81 17.36 3.13
C ALA A 105 -12.57 16.52 3.43
N ASN A 106 -12.63 15.75 4.52
CA ASN A 106 -11.54 14.89 4.94
C ASN A 106 -12.07 13.48 5.14
N TYR A 107 -11.31 12.51 4.65
CA TYR A 107 -11.70 11.13 4.58
C TYR A 107 -10.57 10.23 5.08
N SER A 108 -10.95 9.10 5.66
CA SER A 108 -10.05 7.95 5.80
C SER A 108 -10.46 6.88 4.80
N ILE A 109 -9.47 6.23 4.21
CA ILE A 109 -9.64 5.15 3.24
C ILE A 109 -8.97 3.91 3.81
N GLN A 110 -9.72 2.82 3.93
CA GLN A 110 -9.18 1.50 4.25
C GLN A 110 -9.11 0.71 2.96
N ILE A 111 -7.91 0.32 2.51
CA ILE A 111 -7.70 -0.32 1.22
C ILE A 111 -7.55 -1.83 1.42
N GLN A 112 -8.41 -2.61 0.76
CA GLN A 112 -8.40 -4.07 0.84
C GLN A 112 -7.55 -4.65 -0.30
N GLU A 113 -7.78 -4.18 -1.52
CA GLU A 113 -7.05 -4.59 -2.72
C GLU A 113 -6.71 -3.35 -3.56
N LEU A 114 -5.47 -3.29 -4.07
CA LEU A 114 -5.01 -2.34 -5.07
C LEU A 114 -3.95 -3.04 -5.92
N ASN A 115 -4.39 -3.72 -6.98
CA ASN A 115 -3.52 -4.43 -7.91
C ASN A 115 -4.16 -4.45 -9.31
N ASP A 116 -3.43 -4.99 -10.30
CA ASP A 116 -3.87 -5.00 -11.71
C ASP A 116 -5.14 -5.84 -11.96
N GLU A 117 -5.55 -6.69 -11.01
CA GLU A 117 -6.74 -7.55 -11.12
C GLU A 117 -7.95 -6.97 -10.38
N ALA A 118 -7.74 -6.26 -9.27
CA ALA A 118 -8.81 -5.71 -8.45
C ALA A 118 -8.38 -4.48 -7.64
N THR A 119 -9.31 -3.54 -7.53
CA THR A 119 -9.30 -2.43 -6.58
C THR A 119 -10.52 -2.52 -5.68
N SER A 120 -10.32 -2.47 -4.36
CA SER A 120 -11.39 -2.35 -3.39
C SER A 120 -10.96 -1.59 -2.14
N PHE A 121 -11.82 -0.70 -1.66
CA PHE A 121 -11.59 0.10 -0.46
C PHE A 121 -12.90 0.53 0.20
N THR A 122 -12.81 0.98 1.44
CA THR A 122 -13.90 1.66 2.15
C THR A 122 -13.46 3.06 2.52
N MET A 123 -14.23 4.06 2.09
CA MET A 123 -14.01 5.46 2.42
C MET A 123 -14.95 5.88 3.53
N THR A 124 -14.44 6.61 4.52
CA THR A 124 -15.19 7.17 5.64
C THR A 124 -14.99 8.67 5.69
N ASP A 125 -16.07 9.44 5.65
CA ASP A 125 -16.05 10.88 5.94
C ASP A 125 -15.74 11.08 7.44
N LEU A 126 -14.68 11.83 7.74
CA LEU A 126 -14.22 12.05 9.11
C LEU A 126 -15.08 13.03 9.91
N ALA A 127 -15.88 13.87 9.24
CA ALA A 127 -16.79 14.82 9.89
C ALA A 127 -18.10 14.15 10.30
N THR A 128 -18.64 13.27 9.44
CA THR A 128 -19.97 12.65 9.65
C THR A 128 -19.89 11.20 10.15
N GLY A 129 -18.78 10.51 9.90
CA GLY A 129 -18.63 9.08 10.13
C GLY A 129 -19.38 8.20 9.11
N GLU A 130 -19.95 8.81 8.06
CA GLU A 130 -20.61 8.06 6.98
C GLU A 130 -19.57 7.32 6.14
N THR A 131 -19.91 6.10 5.72
CA THR A 131 -18.99 5.21 4.99
C THR A 131 -19.60 4.69 3.71
N GLU A 132 -18.78 4.52 2.69
CA GLU A 132 -19.16 3.89 1.43
C GLU A 132 -17.99 3.04 0.91
N SER A 133 -18.32 1.88 0.34
CA SER A 133 -17.33 0.94 -0.19
C SER A 133 -17.31 0.98 -1.71
N TYR A 134 -16.11 0.84 -2.27
CA TYR A 134 -15.87 0.65 -3.69
C TYR A 134 -15.24 -0.72 -3.93
N ALA A 135 -15.67 -1.40 -4.98
CA ALA A 135 -14.96 -2.56 -5.56
C ALA A 135 -15.17 -2.58 -7.08
N ASP A 136 -14.17 -2.97 -7.88
CA ASP A 136 -14.30 -2.96 -9.36
C ASP A 136 -15.50 -3.79 -9.89
N ASP A 137 -15.90 -4.86 -9.21
CA ASP A 137 -17.00 -5.75 -9.60
C ASP A 137 -18.39 -5.26 -9.17
N VAL A 138 -18.46 -4.36 -8.17
CA VAL A 138 -19.70 -3.84 -7.60
C VAL A 138 -19.92 -2.36 -7.96
N GLY A 139 -18.85 -1.59 -8.15
CA GLY A 139 -18.85 -0.14 -8.15
C GLY A 139 -18.97 0.43 -6.73
N TYR A 140 -19.64 1.57 -6.60
CA TYR A 140 -19.99 2.19 -5.33
C TYR A 140 -21.43 2.70 -5.40
N ALA A 141 -22.11 2.79 -4.26
CA ALA A 141 -23.46 3.33 -4.22
C ALA A 141 -23.43 4.83 -3.90
N ALA A 142 -24.09 5.65 -4.72
CA ALA A 142 -24.08 7.10 -4.57
C ALA A 142 -25.11 7.61 -3.53
N PHE A 143 -25.28 6.92 -2.39
CA PHE A 143 -26.30 7.28 -1.39
C PHE A 143 -25.81 8.34 -0.38
N VAL A 144 -24.51 8.55 -0.26
CA VAL A 144 -23.89 9.54 0.64
C VAL A 144 -23.38 10.74 -0.16
N PRO A 145 -24.07 11.90 -0.16
CA PRO A 145 -23.75 13.04 -1.03
C PRO A 145 -22.30 13.54 -0.92
N VAL A 146 -21.71 13.54 0.28
CA VAL A 146 -20.32 14.00 0.50
C VAL A 146 -19.29 13.04 -0.10
N LEU A 147 -19.60 11.75 -0.24
CA LEU A 147 -18.68 10.75 -0.78
C LEU A 147 -18.75 10.65 -2.32
N VAL A 148 -19.77 11.24 -2.95
CA VAL A 148 -19.98 11.21 -4.42
C VAL A 148 -18.81 11.83 -5.18
N LEU A 149 -18.21 12.90 -4.65
CA LEU A 149 -17.04 13.55 -5.26
C LEU A 149 -15.73 12.90 -4.81
N GLY A 150 -15.64 12.46 -3.56
CA GLY A 150 -14.40 11.91 -3.01
C GLY A 150 -14.00 10.57 -3.62
N ILE A 151 -14.95 9.65 -3.81
CA ILE A 151 -14.65 8.28 -4.30
C ILE A 151 -14.01 8.28 -5.69
N PRO A 152 -14.56 8.97 -6.73
CA PRO A 152 -13.94 8.97 -8.06
C PRO A 152 -12.52 9.51 -8.06
N ILE A 153 -12.27 10.63 -7.37
CA ILE A 153 -10.94 11.25 -7.32
C ILE A 153 -9.95 10.35 -6.58
N ALA A 154 -10.32 9.83 -5.41
CA ALA A 154 -9.46 8.92 -4.66
C ALA A 154 -9.17 7.63 -5.44
N LEU A 155 -10.16 7.09 -6.15
CA LEU A 155 -9.98 5.92 -7.01
C LEU A 155 -8.94 6.16 -8.10
N GLU A 156 -9.02 7.28 -8.81
CA GLU A 156 -8.05 7.63 -9.87
C GLU A 156 -6.65 7.86 -9.31
N ILE A 157 -6.52 8.51 -8.16
CA ILE A 157 -5.22 8.66 -7.48
C ILE A 157 -4.64 7.28 -7.12
N LEU A 158 -5.43 6.39 -6.49
CA LEU A 158 -4.97 5.04 -6.12
C LEU A 158 -4.57 4.22 -7.35
N LYS A 159 -5.38 4.23 -8.41
CA LYS A 159 -5.07 3.54 -9.68
C LYS A 159 -3.83 4.11 -10.35
N THR A 160 -3.61 5.41 -10.29
CA THR A 160 -2.41 6.06 -10.80
C THR A 160 -1.15 5.62 -10.05
N LEU A 161 -1.21 5.60 -8.72
CA LEU A 161 -0.12 5.08 -7.89
C LEU A 161 0.23 3.62 -8.23
N LEU A 162 -0.79 2.80 -8.54
CA LEU A 162 -0.61 1.44 -9.02
C LEU A 162 0.05 1.37 -10.41
N VAL A 163 -0.42 2.14 -11.39
CA VAL A 163 0.13 2.19 -12.77
C VAL A 163 1.59 2.63 -12.76
N ALA A 164 1.91 3.64 -11.94
CA ALA A 164 3.28 4.07 -11.70
C ALA A 164 4.13 2.98 -11.02
N SER A 165 3.53 1.89 -10.53
CA SER A 165 4.15 0.84 -9.71
C SER A 165 4.73 1.40 -8.41
N ALA A 166 4.16 2.51 -7.92
CA ALA A 166 4.55 3.13 -6.67
C ALA A 166 4.01 2.31 -5.48
N VAL A 167 2.78 1.79 -5.59
CA VAL A 167 2.12 1.02 -4.52
C VAL A 167 1.31 -0.13 -5.12
N VAL A 168 1.38 -1.30 -4.48
CA VAL A 168 0.46 -2.42 -4.68
C VAL A 168 -0.06 -2.86 -3.31
N ILE A 169 -1.36 -3.09 -3.16
CA ILE A 169 -1.93 -3.65 -1.93
C ILE A 169 -2.60 -4.98 -2.26
N VAL A 170 -2.20 -6.05 -1.57
CA VAL A 170 -2.78 -7.39 -1.73
C VAL A 170 -3.18 -7.90 -0.36
N ALA A 171 -4.46 -8.24 -0.19
CA ALA A 171 -5.04 -8.67 1.07
C ALA A 171 -4.69 -7.73 2.25
N GLY A 172 -4.79 -6.41 2.02
CA GLY A 172 -4.49 -5.38 3.03
C GLY A 172 -3.01 -5.26 3.43
N VAL A 173 -2.09 -5.81 2.65
CA VAL A 173 -0.64 -5.64 2.84
C VAL A 173 -0.10 -4.77 1.72
N THR A 174 0.64 -3.72 2.05
CA THR A 174 1.31 -2.87 1.07
C THR A 174 2.63 -3.49 0.60
N TRP A 175 2.83 -3.46 -0.72
CA TRP A 175 4.00 -3.95 -1.44
C TRP A 175 4.53 -2.87 -2.38
N ILE A 176 5.85 -2.76 -2.47
CA ILE A 176 6.55 -1.76 -3.29
C ILE A 176 7.49 -2.48 -4.24
N ALA A 177 7.63 -2.00 -5.47
CA ALA A 177 8.59 -2.55 -6.41
C ALA A 177 10.01 -2.61 -5.80
N ALA A 178 10.66 -3.77 -5.89
CA ALA A 178 11.99 -3.98 -5.33
C ALA A 178 13.02 -3.02 -5.93
N THR A 179 12.89 -2.69 -7.21
CA THR A 179 13.73 -1.69 -7.90
C THR A 179 13.73 -0.32 -7.23
N ASN A 180 12.61 0.04 -6.60
CA ASN A 180 12.42 1.34 -5.98
C ASN A 180 12.77 1.28 -4.49
N ALA A 181 12.42 0.18 -3.83
CA ALA A 181 12.61 0.02 -2.39
C ALA A 181 14.06 -0.27 -1.99
N ILE A 182 14.83 -1.04 -2.79
CA ILE A 182 16.14 -1.55 -2.36
C ILE A 182 17.15 -0.46 -2.06
N ASP A 183 17.17 0.62 -2.85
CA ASP A 183 18.07 1.75 -2.63
C ASP A 183 17.78 2.45 -1.30
N ALA A 184 16.51 2.74 -1.02
CA ALA A 184 16.08 3.34 0.23
C ALA A 184 16.36 2.42 1.44
N LEU A 185 16.08 1.11 1.28
CA LEU A 185 16.40 0.12 2.30
C LEU A 185 17.91 0.10 2.59
N ASN A 186 18.76 0.07 1.56
CA ASN A 186 20.22 0.00 1.69
C ASN A 186 20.86 1.29 2.25
N LYS A 187 20.25 2.46 2.02
CA LYS A 187 20.79 3.78 2.43
C LYS A 187 20.61 4.16 3.92
N LYS A 188 20.23 3.21 4.79
CA LYS A 188 20.12 3.28 6.28
C LYS A 188 18.70 3.41 6.89
N GLY A 189 17.62 3.34 6.12
CA GLY A 189 16.27 3.54 6.66
C GLY A 189 15.67 2.38 7.48
N SER A 190 16.20 1.15 7.36
CA SER A 190 15.64 -0.03 8.05
C SER A 190 16.72 -0.91 8.67
N SER A 191 16.51 -1.38 9.89
CA SER A 191 17.40 -2.33 10.59
C SER A 191 17.22 -3.78 10.11
N TYR A 192 16.10 -4.08 9.43
CA TYR A 192 15.78 -5.41 8.97
C TYR A 192 16.68 -5.86 7.82
N GLN A 193 17.12 -7.11 7.86
CA GLN A 193 17.97 -7.75 6.84
C GLN A 193 17.18 -8.58 5.82
N HIS A 194 15.93 -8.93 6.16
CA HIS A 194 15.04 -9.77 5.37
C HIS A 194 13.69 -9.08 5.22
N PHE A 195 13.03 -9.30 4.10
CA PHE A 195 11.77 -8.66 3.74
C PHE A 195 10.85 -9.70 3.11
N ARG A 196 9.53 -9.51 3.28
CA ARG A 196 8.54 -10.29 2.53
C ARG A 196 8.69 -9.95 1.06
N ALA A 197 8.57 -10.95 0.19
CA ALA A 197 8.61 -10.72 -1.24
C ALA A 197 7.53 -11.52 -1.95
N MET A 198 7.22 -11.07 -3.16
CA MET A 198 6.28 -11.70 -4.09
C MET A 198 6.70 -11.34 -5.51
N ILE A 199 6.50 -12.27 -6.45
CA ILE A 199 6.51 -11.96 -7.87
C ILE A 199 5.07 -11.58 -8.26
N LEU A 200 4.87 -10.33 -8.66
CA LEU A 200 3.61 -9.85 -9.21
C LEU A 200 3.85 -9.35 -10.63
N ASN A 201 3.14 -9.92 -11.60
CA ASN A 201 3.25 -9.58 -13.04
C ASN A 201 4.71 -9.56 -13.54
N GLY A 202 5.49 -10.55 -13.09
CA GLY A 202 6.90 -10.72 -13.48
C GLY A 202 7.88 -9.75 -12.78
N LYS A 203 7.41 -8.87 -11.90
CA LYS A 203 8.21 -7.94 -11.10
C LYS A 203 8.31 -8.43 -9.64
N LEU A 204 9.47 -8.24 -9.03
CA LEU A 204 9.64 -8.48 -7.60
C LEU A 204 9.10 -7.28 -6.82
N VAL A 205 8.18 -7.53 -5.89
CA VAL A 205 7.68 -6.54 -4.94
C VAL A 205 8.06 -6.95 -3.52
N LEU A 206 8.33 -5.97 -2.66
CA LEU A 206 8.77 -6.12 -1.28
C LEU A 206 7.73 -5.52 -0.33
N ALA A 207 7.54 -6.17 0.81
CA ALA A 207 6.73 -5.65 1.92
C ALA A 207 7.55 -5.69 3.22
N ASN A 208 6.86 -5.66 4.36
CA ASN A 208 7.43 -5.52 5.70
C ASN A 208 8.71 -6.32 5.95
N GLY A 209 9.65 -5.66 6.64
CA GLY A 209 10.87 -6.27 7.15
C GLY A 209 10.58 -7.38 8.16
N MET A 210 11.47 -8.38 8.21
CA MET A 210 11.36 -9.57 9.03
C MET A 210 12.70 -9.87 9.72
N SER A 211 12.62 -10.46 10.91
CA SER A 211 13.75 -11.19 11.49
C SER A 211 14.07 -12.43 10.65
N LEU A 212 15.27 -13.00 10.80
CA LEU A 212 15.64 -14.24 10.09
C LEU A 212 14.67 -15.40 10.40
N SER A 213 14.27 -15.55 11.67
CA SER A 213 13.34 -16.61 12.08
C SER A 213 11.94 -16.42 11.47
N ALA A 214 11.46 -15.18 11.39
CA ALA A 214 10.20 -14.86 10.71
C ALA A 214 10.29 -15.12 9.20
N ALA A 215 11.40 -14.74 8.55
CA ALA A 215 11.62 -15.00 7.14
C ALA A 215 11.68 -16.51 6.81
N ILE A 216 12.33 -17.32 7.67
CA ILE A 216 12.33 -18.78 7.54
C ILE A 216 10.92 -19.34 7.67
N THR A 217 10.14 -18.86 8.64
CA THR A 217 8.75 -19.31 8.85
C THR A 217 7.85 -18.95 7.68
N TRP A 218 7.97 -17.73 7.17
CA TRP A 218 7.30 -17.27 5.95
C TRP A 218 7.64 -18.14 4.74
N GLY A 219 8.94 -18.40 4.53
CA GLY A 219 9.43 -19.26 3.45
C GLY A 219 8.96 -20.72 3.54
N ARG A 220 8.82 -21.27 4.76
CA ARG A 220 8.21 -22.61 4.95
C ARG A 220 6.76 -22.68 4.49
N GLY A 221 6.05 -21.56 4.52
CA GLY A 221 4.72 -21.42 3.92
C GLY A 221 4.71 -21.35 2.39
N GLY A 222 5.86 -21.51 1.72
CA GLY A 222 5.98 -21.42 0.27
C GLY A 222 5.92 -19.99 -0.27
N LYS A 223 6.29 -19.02 0.55
CA LYS A 223 6.23 -17.59 0.19
C LYS A 223 7.64 -17.03 -0.02
N ASP A 224 7.78 -16.11 -0.96
CA ASP A 224 9.08 -15.57 -1.33
C ASP A 224 9.64 -14.59 -0.28
N THR A 225 10.97 -14.45 -0.26
CA THR A 225 11.68 -13.50 0.60
C THR A 225 12.75 -12.76 -0.18
N TRP A 226 13.09 -11.55 0.24
CA TRP A 226 14.27 -10.85 -0.24
C TRP A 226 15.19 -10.51 0.93
N SER A 227 16.50 -10.65 0.73
CA SER A 227 17.51 -10.30 1.71
C SER A 227 18.51 -9.30 1.14
N ARG A 228 19.03 -8.41 2.00
CA ARG A 228 20.03 -7.41 1.60
C ARG A 228 21.33 -8.03 1.08
N SER A 229 21.66 -9.24 1.54
CA SER A 229 22.90 -9.94 1.19
C SER A 229 22.63 -11.36 0.71
N GLU A 230 23.56 -11.86 -0.11
CA GLU A 230 23.61 -13.26 -0.53
C GLU A 230 23.63 -14.21 0.66
N ALA A 231 24.47 -13.90 1.67
CA ALA A 231 24.56 -14.69 2.90
C ALA A 231 23.23 -14.74 3.66
N GLY A 232 22.47 -13.63 3.67
CA GLY A 232 21.14 -13.56 4.28
C GLY A 232 20.13 -14.45 3.56
N ALA A 233 20.08 -14.39 2.23
CA ALA A 233 19.20 -15.25 1.44
C ALA A 233 19.57 -16.73 1.57
N LEU A 234 20.86 -17.05 1.57
CA LEU A 234 21.36 -18.39 1.83
C LEU A 234 20.93 -18.90 3.23
N ALA A 235 20.99 -18.05 4.25
CA ALA A 235 20.56 -18.39 5.61
C ALA A 235 19.06 -18.70 5.67
N VAL A 236 18.22 -17.93 4.98
CA VAL A 236 16.77 -18.20 4.86
C VAL A 236 16.54 -19.55 4.18
N ALA A 237 17.14 -19.77 3.00
CA ALA A 237 16.96 -21.01 2.24
C ALA A 237 17.42 -22.26 3.02
N LYS A 238 18.56 -22.18 3.72
CA LYS A 238 19.06 -23.26 4.60
C LYS A 238 18.15 -23.50 5.79
N GLY A 239 17.60 -22.44 6.40
CA GLY A 239 16.74 -22.53 7.57
C GLY A 239 15.38 -23.18 7.30
N ILE A 240 14.87 -23.10 6.07
CA ILE A 240 13.59 -23.69 5.67
C ILE A 240 13.61 -25.22 5.82
N LYS A 241 14.69 -25.87 5.37
CA LYS A 241 14.93 -27.31 5.50
C LYS A 241 16.26 -27.57 6.21
N ASN A 242 16.17 -27.59 7.54
CA ASN A 242 17.29 -27.63 8.48
C ASN A 242 18.45 -28.56 8.03
N GLY A 243 19.56 -27.94 7.60
CA GLY A 243 20.82 -28.65 7.29
C GLY A 243 20.88 -29.32 5.92
N LEU A 244 19.83 -29.25 5.09
CA LEU A 244 19.86 -29.80 3.74
C LEU A 244 20.50 -28.83 2.74
N ALA A 245 21.12 -29.39 1.71
CA ALA A 245 21.75 -28.60 0.65
C ALA A 245 20.70 -27.74 -0.07
N VAL A 246 21.00 -26.44 -0.18
CA VAL A 246 20.22 -25.47 -0.95
C VAL A 246 20.52 -25.58 -2.44
N VAL A 247 19.64 -25.03 -3.26
CA VAL A 247 19.88 -24.89 -4.71
C VAL A 247 20.17 -23.41 -5.02
N GLY A 248 21.20 -23.13 -5.81
CA GLY A 248 21.60 -21.78 -6.21
C GLY A 248 22.94 -21.29 -5.65
N PRO A 249 23.27 -19.99 -5.84
CA PRO A 249 22.37 -18.98 -6.35
C PRO A 249 22.06 -19.20 -7.85
N GLU A 250 20.80 -19.01 -8.21
CA GLU A 250 20.33 -19.03 -9.59
C GLU A 250 19.86 -17.63 -10.00
N ARG A 251 19.81 -17.41 -11.31
CA ARG A 251 19.11 -16.29 -11.94
C ARG A 251 18.29 -16.88 -13.07
N ASP A 252 17.03 -16.48 -13.18
CA ASP A 252 16.16 -16.92 -14.27
C ASP A 252 16.81 -16.61 -15.62
N SER A 253 16.83 -17.57 -16.54
CA SER A 253 17.43 -17.44 -17.87
C SER A 253 16.71 -16.35 -18.67
N GLY A 254 17.41 -15.25 -19.01
CA GLY A 254 16.85 -14.05 -19.67
C GLY A 254 17.41 -12.72 -19.16
N GLY A 255 18.15 -12.72 -18.05
CA GLY A 255 19.28 -11.83 -17.78
C GLY A 255 19.02 -10.40 -17.32
N ARG A 256 17.98 -9.69 -17.78
CA ARG A 256 17.78 -8.26 -17.43
C ARG A 256 16.58 -8.08 -16.50
N GLY A 257 16.75 -7.34 -15.41
CA GLY A 257 15.71 -7.07 -14.40
C GLY A 257 15.44 -8.22 -13.42
N LYS A 258 16.16 -9.34 -13.52
CA LYS A 258 15.97 -10.53 -12.67
C LYS A 258 16.86 -10.48 -11.44
N PHE A 259 16.35 -11.01 -10.33
CA PHE A 259 17.06 -11.08 -9.06
C PHE A 259 17.75 -12.44 -8.90
N ALA A 260 18.97 -12.42 -8.35
CA ALA A 260 19.62 -13.65 -7.91
C ALA A 260 18.85 -14.23 -6.71
N HIS A 261 18.74 -15.55 -6.64
CA HIS A 261 18.01 -16.21 -5.56
C HIS A 261 18.54 -17.60 -5.24
N PHE A 262 18.21 -18.07 -4.03
CA PHE A 262 18.34 -19.47 -3.65
C PHE A 262 16.97 -20.12 -3.55
N HIS A 263 16.94 -21.45 -3.71
CA HIS A 263 15.81 -22.26 -3.30
C HIS A 263 16.16 -23.16 -2.11
N PRO A 264 15.16 -23.54 -1.30
CA PRO A 264 15.30 -24.61 -0.32
C PRO A 264 15.66 -25.94 -1.00
N SER A 265 16.09 -26.92 -0.20
CA SER A 265 16.44 -28.24 -0.70
C SER A 265 15.31 -28.89 -1.52
N ASN A 266 15.67 -29.41 -2.69
CA ASN A 266 14.75 -29.95 -3.71
C ASN A 266 13.71 -28.94 -4.20
N ARG A 267 14.01 -27.63 -4.15
CA ARG A 267 13.11 -26.53 -4.52
C ARG A 267 11.74 -26.63 -3.82
N THR A 268 11.75 -27.11 -2.57
CA THR A 268 10.52 -27.40 -1.82
C THR A 268 10.60 -26.78 -0.42
N PRO A 269 9.61 -25.95 -0.02
CA PRO A 269 8.49 -25.49 -0.84
C PRO A 269 8.96 -24.65 -2.04
N ALA A 270 8.08 -24.49 -3.03
CA ALA A 270 8.36 -23.72 -4.23
C ALA A 270 8.40 -22.22 -3.89
N MET A 271 9.56 -21.76 -3.44
CA MET A 271 9.81 -20.38 -3.05
C MET A 271 11.23 -19.96 -3.41
N HIS A 272 11.45 -18.64 -3.44
CA HIS A 272 12.70 -17.98 -3.77
C HIS A 272 13.18 -17.12 -2.59
N ALA A 273 14.44 -17.32 -2.20
CA ALA A 273 15.16 -16.41 -1.32
C ALA A 273 16.01 -15.48 -2.18
N PHE A 274 15.44 -14.36 -2.60
CA PHE A 274 16.09 -13.35 -3.44
C PHE A 274 17.14 -12.53 -2.67
N PHE A 275 18.11 -11.97 -3.38
CA PHE A 275 19.05 -11.01 -2.81
C PHE A 275 19.62 -10.03 -3.83
N GLY A 276 20.16 -8.93 -3.29
CA GLY A 276 20.91 -7.94 -4.06
C GLY A 276 20.04 -7.15 -5.04
N LEU A 277 20.71 -6.50 -6.00
CA LEU A 277 20.09 -5.74 -7.07
C LEU A 277 19.76 -6.63 -8.28
N PRO A 278 18.74 -6.23 -9.08
CA PRO A 278 18.51 -6.87 -10.37
C PRO A 278 19.73 -6.66 -11.28
N ASN A 279 19.93 -7.57 -12.25
CA ASN A 279 20.99 -7.43 -13.28
C ASN A 279 20.52 -6.60 -14.47
#